data_AF-A0AAE8M0X4-F1
#
_entry.id   AF-A0AAE8M0X4-F1
#
_cell.length_a   1.000
_cell.length_b   1.000
_cell.length_c   1.000
_cell.angle_alpha   90.00
_cell.angle_beta   90.00
_cell.angle_gamma   90.00
#
_symmetry.space_group_name_H-M   'P 1'
#
loop_
_entity.id
_entity.type
_entity.pdbx_description
1 polymer ?
#
loop_
_entity_poly.entity_id
_entity_poly.type
_entity_poly.pdbx_seq_one_letter_code
_entity_poly.pdbx_strand_id
1 'polypeptide(L)'
;MSLSRIRLVKRPIGLVAKAHVFQSRSYSVGRNKPNHDSPPLTSRWFADLQAQLKELTDAKQPSECARQARQLYEFSQANWLELLAGQQGFLTDKKWRGLDNHQLLWGDMHGNSSPRPTGCMIRLTLIGQHSEDATAHEKSQWDDLTTPRSLGLILKSITTEYKFPLTFPDHITLVYKLLEEPTYESTSLKMEAWILSEQYRRVAARCIDDTVIYDYTTAKKSVLKPFMVDKLRRTFKLQQESQRKYTEEANRAIKAVEELKLQYS
;
A
#
# COMPACT_ATOMS: atom_id res chain seq x y z
N MET A 1 20.64 0.34 74.86
CA MET A 1 19.85 -0.53 73.95
C MET A 1 20.19 -0.17 72.51
N SER A 2 20.32 -1.19 71.68
CA SER A 2 21.20 -1.27 70.51
C SER A 2 20.75 -0.45 69.29
N LEU A 3 21.70 0.30 68.69
CA LEU A 3 21.57 0.96 67.38
C LEU A 3 21.87 -0.05 66.26
N SER A 4 20.82 -0.57 65.60
CA SER A 4 20.98 -1.47 64.46
C SER A 4 21.15 -0.68 63.15
N ARG A 5 22.35 -0.79 62.59
CA ARG A 5 22.80 -0.21 61.30
C ARG A 5 22.02 -0.80 60.11
N ILE A 6 21.45 0.06 59.29
CA ILE A 6 20.93 -0.27 57.95
C ILE A 6 22.14 -0.49 57.02
N ARG A 7 22.29 -1.71 56.48
CA ARG A 7 23.30 -2.03 55.46
C ARG A 7 22.79 -1.61 54.08
N LEU A 8 23.43 -0.61 53.49
CA LEU A 8 23.26 -0.21 52.09
C LEU A 8 23.93 -1.26 51.18
N VAL A 9 23.13 -2.02 50.42
CA VAL A 9 23.66 -2.96 49.42
C VAL A 9 24.10 -2.17 48.18
N LYS A 10 25.41 -2.03 47.98
CA LYS A 10 26.00 -1.52 46.74
C LYS A 10 25.85 -2.59 45.64
N ARG A 11 25.03 -2.33 44.63
CA ARG A 11 25.03 -3.10 43.37
C ARG A 11 26.12 -2.56 42.44
N PRO A 12 27.00 -3.39 41.88
CA PRO A 12 28.00 -2.93 40.92
C PRO A 12 27.34 -2.58 39.58
N ILE A 13 27.70 -1.42 39.03
CA ILE A 13 27.35 -0.98 37.68
C ILE A 13 28.27 -1.74 36.72
N GLY A 14 27.76 -2.81 36.11
CA GLY A 14 28.43 -3.49 35.01
C GLY A 14 28.30 -2.67 33.72
N LEU A 15 29.41 -2.12 33.26
CA LEU A 15 29.56 -1.50 31.95
C LEU A 15 29.52 -2.60 30.88
N VAL A 16 28.34 -2.84 30.29
CA VAL A 16 28.22 -3.67 29.09
C VAL A 16 28.51 -2.77 27.89
N ALA A 17 29.72 -2.90 27.35
CA ALA A 17 30.08 -2.33 26.06
C ALA A 17 29.20 -2.98 24.97
N LYS A 18 28.20 -2.25 24.47
CA LYS A 18 27.45 -2.65 23.29
C LYS A 18 28.35 -2.47 22.08
N ALA A 19 28.88 -3.57 21.56
CA ALA A 19 29.41 -3.62 20.20
C ALA A 19 28.28 -3.23 19.24
N HIS A 20 28.43 -2.11 18.55
CA HIS A 20 27.58 -1.75 17.42
C HIS A 20 27.83 -2.73 16.29
N VAL A 21 27.06 -3.82 16.27
CA VAL A 21 26.91 -4.64 15.07
C VAL A 21 26.19 -3.76 14.06
N PHE A 22 26.90 -3.32 13.03
CA PHE A 22 26.32 -2.79 11.80
C PHE A 22 25.49 -3.90 11.17
N GLN A 23 24.21 -3.98 11.53
CA GLN A 23 23.24 -4.79 10.79
C GLN A 23 22.93 -4.05 9.49
N SER A 24 23.55 -4.52 8.41
CA SER A 24 23.16 -4.24 7.04
C SER A 24 21.65 -4.49 6.90
N ARG A 25 20.86 -3.42 6.74
CA ARG A 25 19.43 -3.51 6.43
C ARG A 25 19.25 -4.28 5.13
N SER A 26 18.88 -5.55 5.25
CA SER A 26 18.39 -6.35 4.14
C SER A 26 16.93 -5.97 3.93
N TYR A 27 16.62 -5.33 2.80
CA TYR A 27 15.24 -5.10 2.39
C TYR A 27 14.56 -6.45 2.22
N SER A 28 13.54 -6.73 3.03
CA SER A 28 12.67 -7.89 2.83
C SER A 28 11.78 -7.58 1.63
N VAL A 29 12.24 -7.96 0.44
CA VAL A 29 11.36 -8.07 -0.73
C VAL A 29 10.32 -9.13 -0.38
N GLY A 30 9.04 -8.73 -0.39
CA GLY A 30 7.94 -9.66 -0.17
C GLY A 30 8.08 -10.86 -1.09
N ARG A 31 7.94 -12.08 -0.55
CA ARG A 31 7.93 -13.32 -1.32
C ARG A 31 6.68 -13.37 -2.19
N ASN A 32 6.71 -12.70 -3.33
CA ASN A 32 6.05 -13.19 -4.53
C ASN A 32 7.16 -13.73 -5.42
N LYS A 33 7.16 -15.04 -5.69
CA LYS A 33 7.99 -15.60 -6.76
C LYS A 33 7.54 -14.90 -8.05
N PRO A 34 8.38 -14.11 -8.72
CA PRO A 34 8.06 -13.62 -10.05
C PRO A 34 8.07 -14.81 -11.00
N ASN A 35 7.16 -14.80 -11.98
CA ASN A 35 7.38 -15.60 -13.19
C ASN A 35 8.74 -15.21 -13.76
N HIS A 36 9.56 -16.22 -14.08
CA HIS A 36 10.83 -16.07 -14.79
C HIS A 36 10.57 -15.30 -16.10
N ASP A 37 11.25 -14.16 -16.29
CA ASP A 37 11.70 -13.59 -17.59
C ASP A 37 11.92 -12.06 -17.54
N SER A 38 11.64 -11.37 -16.43
CA SER A 38 12.01 -9.95 -16.27
C SER A 38 12.50 -9.62 -14.85
N PRO A 39 13.58 -8.83 -14.70
CA PRO A 39 14.06 -8.42 -13.38
C PRO A 39 12.98 -7.60 -12.66
N PRO A 40 12.87 -7.72 -11.32
CA PRO A 40 11.90 -6.95 -10.55
C PRO A 40 12.15 -5.45 -10.72
N LEU A 41 11.07 -4.69 -10.99
CA LEU A 41 11.13 -3.24 -11.17
C LEU A 41 11.72 -2.56 -9.92
N THR A 42 12.64 -1.61 -10.13
CA THR A 42 13.23 -0.83 -9.03
C THR A 42 12.17 0.07 -8.39
N SER A 43 12.36 0.50 -7.14
CA SER A 43 11.40 1.38 -6.46
C SER A 43 11.22 2.76 -7.13
N ARG A 44 12.12 3.13 -8.05
CA ARG A 44 12.13 4.40 -8.78
C ARG A 44 11.80 4.26 -10.26
N TRP A 45 11.51 3.06 -10.74
CA TRP A 45 11.36 2.76 -12.18
C TRP A 45 10.45 3.75 -12.91
N PHE A 46 9.33 4.15 -12.29
CA PHE A 46 8.36 5.05 -12.92
C PHE A 46 8.86 6.50 -12.99
N ALA A 47 9.55 6.96 -11.94
CA ALA A 47 10.17 8.28 -11.94
C ALA A 47 11.31 8.34 -12.97
N ASP A 48 12.09 7.25 -13.06
CA ASP A 48 13.15 7.12 -14.06
C ASP A 48 12.57 7.08 -15.47
N LEU A 49 11.48 6.34 -15.71
CA LEU A 49 10.78 6.31 -16.99
C LEU A 49 10.26 7.71 -17.39
N GLN A 50 9.65 8.44 -16.46
CA GLN A 50 9.17 9.79 -16.71
C GLN A 50 10.30 10.77 -17.01
N ALA A 51 11.44 10.65 -16.33
CA ALA A 51 12.61 11.49 -16.59
C ALA A 51 13.17 11.22 -17.99
N GLN A 52 13.30 9.95 -18.37
CA GLN A 52 13.79 9.54 -19.68
C GLN A 52 12.86 10.00 -20.81
N LEU A 53 11.54 9.89 -20.64
CA LEU A 53 10.58 10.39 -21.62
C LEU A 53 10.66 11.90 -21.79
N LYS A 54 10.89 12.65 -20.71
CA LYS A 54 11.09 14.11 -20.79
C LYS A 54 12.35 14.47 -21.59
N GLU A 55 13.46 13.78 -21.38
CA GLU A 55 14.69 13.98 -22.15
C GLU A 55 14.47 13.73 -23.65
N LEU A 56 13.72 12.67 -23.99
CA LEU A 56 13.40 12.34 -25.39
C LEU A 56 12.42 13.33 -26.05
N THR A 57 11.74 14.16 -25.27
CA THR A 57 10.89 15.25 -25.79
C THR A 57 11.60 16.59 -25.96
N ASP A 58 12.89 16.68 -25.62
CA ASP A 58 13.68 17.91 -25.79
C ASP A 58 13.82 18.28 -27.28
N ALA A 59 13.91 19.59 -27.58
CA ALA A 59 13.97 20.15 -28.92
C ALA A 59 15.18 19.71 -29.75
N LYS A 60 16.17 19.07 -29.09
CA LYS A 60 17.37 18.51 -29.74
C LYS A 60 17.09 17.18 -30.45
N GLN A 61 15.96 16.52 -30.17
CA GLN A 61 15.61 15.23 -30.74
C GLN A 61 14.90 15.37 -32.10
N PRO A 62 14.98 14.36 -32.98
CA PRO A 62 14.19 14.32 -34.21
C PRO A 62 12.69 14.47 -33.91
N SER A 63 11.95 15.17 -34.78
CA SER A 63 10.53 15.47 -34.57
C SER A 63 9.67 14.22 -34.35
N GLU A 64 10.01 13.11 -34.99
CA GLU A 64 9.34 11.82 -34.83
C GLU A 64 9.62 11.17 -33.47
N CYS A 65 10.87 11.20 -32.99
CA CYS A 65 11.25 10.74 -31.65
C CYS A 65 10.50 11.52 -30.57
N ALA A 66 10.52 12.85 -30.66
CA ALA A 66 9.82 13.72 -29.72
C ALA A 66 8.31 13.48 -29.72
N ARG A 67 7.71 13.20 -30.89
CA ARG A 67 6.28 12.87 -31.01
C ARG A 67 5.95 11.54 -30.33
N GLN A 68 6.72 10.49 -30.59
CA GLN A 68 6.51 9.16 -30.01
C GLN A 68 6.73 9.17 -28.49
N ALA A 69 7.79 9.84 -28.02
CA ALA A 69 8.05 10.05 -26.60
C ALA A 69 6.93 10.83 -25.91
N ARG A 70 6.38 11.86 -26.55
CA ARG A 70 5.24 12.61 -26.01
C ARG A 70 3.99 11.73 -25.85
N GLN A 71 3.69 10.88 -26.83
CA GLN A 71 2.55 9.95 -26.75
C GLN A 71 2.72 8.95 -25.59
N LEU A 72 3.90 8.38 -25.42
CA LEU A 72 4.20 7.50 -24.29
C LEU A 72 4.15 8.24 -22.95
N TYR A 73 4.61 9.49 -22.91
CA TYR A 73 4.53 10.33 -21.73
C TYR A 73 3.08 10.58 -21.34
N GLU A 74 2.24 11.03 -22.27
CA GLU A 74 0.80 11.25 -22.04
C GLU A 74 0.10 9.96 -21.58
N PHE A 75 0.40 8.82 -22.20
CA PHE A 75 -0.09 7.51 -21.76
C PHE A 75 0.32 7.19 -20.31
N SER A 76 1.62 7.35 -20.00
CA SER A 76 2.14 7.09 -18.64
C SER A 76 1.49 8.00 -17.60
N GLN A 77 1.17 9.24 -18.00
CA GLN A 77 0.56 10.23 -17.15
C GLN A 77 -0.94 10.00 -16.92
N ALA A 78 -1.66 9.50 -17.92
CA ALA A 78 -3.07 9.15 -17.80
C ALA A 78 -3.28 7.87 -16.98
N ASN A 79 -2.36 6.91 -17.09
CA ASN A 79 -2.47 5.58 -16.47
C ASN A 79 -1.50 5.39 -15.29
N TRP A 80 -1.06 6.48 -14.66
CA TRP A 80 0.02 6.46 -13.67
C TRP A 80 -0.32 5.59 -12.46
N LEU A 81 -1.59 5.57 -12.02
CA LEU A 81 -2.05 4.81 -10.87
C LEU A 81 -2.09 3.31 -11.18
N GLU A 82 -2.62 2.94 -12.33
CA GLU A 82 -2.66 1.58 -12.87
C GLU A 82 -1.24 1.03 -13.03
N LEU A 83 -0.37 1.82 -13.66
CA LEU A 83 1.03 1.46 -13.85
C LEU A 83 1.73 1.33 -12.50
N LEU A 84 1.53 2.22 -11.52
CA LEU A 84 2.22 2.14 -10.22
C LEU A 84 1.64 1.11 -9.25
N ALA A 85 0.34 1.17 -9.00
CA ALA A 85 -0.33 0.35 -8.00
C ALA A 85 -0.90 -0.93 -8.61
N GLY A 86 -1.47 -0.85 -9.81
CA GLY A 86 -2.02 -2.01 -10.52
C GLY A 86 -0.99 -3.12 -10.71
N GLN A 87 0.24 -2.78 -11.12
CA GLN A 87 1.36 -3.74 -11.26
C GLN A 87 1.73 -4.46 -9.95
N GLN A 88 1.37 -3.89 -8.79
CA GLN A 88 1.60 -4.47 -7.46
C GLN A 88 0.37 -5.24 -6.97
N GLY A 89 -0.65 -5.40 -7.82
CA GLY A 89 -1.89 -6.12 -7.53
C GLY A 89 -2.92 -5.29 -6.78
N PHE A 90 -2.79 -3.96 -6.74
CA PHE A 90 -3.88 -3.11 -6.27
C PHE A 90 -4.98 -3.03 -7.33
N LEU A 91 -6.22 -2.87 -6.88
CA LEU A 91 -7.33 -2.55 -7.77
C LEU A 91 -7.43 -1.03 -7.85
N THR A 92 -7.33 -0.48 -9.05
CA THR A 92 -7.18 0.96 -9.28
C THR A 92 -8.40 1.62 -9.91
N ASP A 93 -9.43 0.87 -10.29
CA ASP A 93 -10.69 1.48 -10.74
C ASP A 93 -11.30 2.33 -9.62
N LYS A 94 -12.05 3.38 -9.98
CA LYS A 94 -12.64 4.31 -9.00
C LYS A 94 -13.42 3.64 -7.88
N LYS A 95 -14.18 2.58 -8.19
CA LYS A 95 -14.94 1.81 -7.19
C LYS A 95 -14.07 1.13 -6.12
N TRP A 96 -12.80 0.88 -6.42
CA TRP A 96 -11.84 0.24 -5.52
C TRP A 96 -10.94 1.22 -4.77
N ARG A 97 -11.04 2.52 -5.07
CA ARG A 97 -10.30 3.57 -4.35
C ARG A 97 -11.04 3.90 -3.05
N GLY A 98 -10.32 3.88 -1.93
CA GLY A 98 -10.90 4.27 -0.63
C GLY A 98 -11.04 5.77 -0.48
N LEU A 99 -10.06 6.49 -1.04
CA LEU A 99 -10.12 7.92 -1.28
C LEU A 99 -9.68 8.12 -2.72
N ASP A 100 -10.47 8.83 -3.50
CA ASP A 100 -10.18 9.17 -4.90
C ASP A 100 -9.95 10.67 -5.01
N ASN A 101 -8.74 11.08 -5.37
CA ASN A 101 -8.36 12.49 -5.53
C ASN A 101 -8.82 13.36 -4.34
N HIS A 102 -8.61 12.87 -3.12
CA HIS A 102 -9.05 13.55 -1.91
C HIS A 102 -8.12 14.71 -1.61
N GLN A 103 -8.68 15.91 -1.49
CA GLN A 103 -7.90 17.10 -1.17
C GLN A 103 -7.25 16.94 0.19
N LEU A 104 -5.93 17.08 0.25
CA LEU A 104 -5.21 17.12 1.50
C LEU A 104 -5.56 18.43 2.22
N LEU A 105 -6.07 18.37 3.45
CA LEU A 105 -6.39 19.56 4.22
C LEU A 105 -5.26 19.90 5.17
N TRP A 106 -5.14 21.18 5.53
CA TRP A 106 -4.11 21.63 6.48
C TRP A 106 -4.26 20.95 7.85
N GLY A 107 -5.50 20.64 8.26
CA GLY A 107 -5.79 19.89 9.49
C GLY A 107 -5.34 18.42 9.45
N ASP A 108 -5.08 17.86 8.27
CA ASP A 108 -4.51 16.52 8.13
C ASP A 108 -3.00 16.53 8.37
N MET A 109 -2.37 17.71 8.36
CA MET A 109 -0.95 17.91 8.64
C MET A 109 -0.75 18.33 10.11
N HIS A 110 -0.09 17.50 10.93
CA HIS A 110 0.30 17.92 12.28
C HIS A 110 1.75 18.43 12.29
N GLY A 111 1.93 19.73 12.54
CA GLY A 111 3.16 20.35 13.10
C GLY A 111 4.50 20.10 12.39
N ASN A 112 4.51 19.82 11.08
CA ASN A 112 5.63 19.39 10.21
C ASN A 112 5.62 17.91 9.76
N SER A 113 4.52 17.17 9.96
CA SER A 113 4.43 15.75 9.57
C SER A 113 3.26 15.44 8.63
N SER A 114 3.48 14.45 7.74
CA SER A 114 2.51 13.90 6.80
C SER A 114 1.20 13.47 7.49
N PRO A 115 0.08 13.41 6.73
CA PRO A 115 -1.14 12.77 7.17
C PRO A 115 -0.85 11.36 7.63
N ARG A 116 -1.42 10.98 8.77
CA ARG A 116 -1.38 9.60 9.23
C ARG A 116 -2.52 8.85 8.55
N PRO A 117 -2.26 7.94 7.58
CA PRO A 117 -3.22 6.87 7.32
C PRO A 117 -3.51 6.18 8.65
N THR A 118 -4.70 6.41 9.18
CA THR A 118 -5.15 5.63 10.32
C THR A 118 -5.61 4.30 9.75
N GLY A 119 -5.19 3.18 10.36
CA GLY A 119 -5.62 1.84 9.94
C GLY A 119 -7.13 1.64 9.93
N CYS A 120 -7.91 2.56 10.53
CA CYS A 120 -9.36 2.57 10.37
C CYS A 120 -9.81 2.87 8.93
N MET A 121 -9.10 3.73 8.19
CA MET A 121 -9.46 4.11 6.82
C MET A 121 -9.41 2.92 5.86
N ILE A 122 -8.42 2.02 6.03
CA ILE A 122 -8.28 0.80 5.23
C ILE A 122 -9.50 -0.11 5.43
N ARG A 123 -9.88 -0.35 6.69
CA ARG A 123 -11.02 -1.21 7.05
C ARG A 123 -12.36 -0.61 6.61
N LEU A 124 -12.55 0.70 6.81
CA LEU A 124 -13.76 1.39 6.36
C LEU A 124 -13.91 1.34 4.83
N THR A 125 -12.79 1.51 4.12
CA THR A 125 -12.75 1.35 2.65
C THR A 125 -13.17 -0.05 2.24
N LEU A 126 -12.54 -1.09 2.84
CA LEU A 126 -12.85 -2.48 2.54
C LEU A 126 -14.34 -2.78 2.75
N ILE A 127 -14.90 -2.34 3.88
CA ILE A 127 -16.30 -2.58 4.23
C ILE A 127 -17.23 -1.86 3.27
N GLY A 128 -17.01 -0.57 3.00
CA GLY A 128 -17.84 0.21 2.10
C GLY A 128 -17.91 -0.37 0.69
N GLN A 129 -16.76 -0.78 0.14
CA GLN A 129 -16.71 -1.33 -1.22
C GLN A 129 -17.33 -2.72 -1.31
N HIS A 130 -17.12 -3.58 -0.31
CA HIS A 130 -17.73 -4.89 -0.31
C HIS A 130 -19.21 -4.89 0.10
N SER A 131 -19.74 -3.79 0.64
CA SER A 131 -21.15 -3.66 0.97
C SER A 131 -22.01 -3.02 -0.13
N GLU A 132 -21.40 -2.39 -1.15
CA GLU A 132 -22.10 -1.68 -2.23
C GLU A 132 -23.06 -2.59 -3.02
N ASP A 133 -22.56 -3.71 -3.54
CA ASP A 133 -23.35 -4.68 -4.32
C ASP A 133 -24.00 -5.79 -3.44
N ALA A 134 -24.05 -5.61 -2.12
CA ALA A 134 -24.57 -6.63 -1.21
C ALA A 134 -26.11 -6.54 -1.07
N THR A 135 -26.77 -7.67 -0.80
CA THR A 135 -28.19 -7.64 -0.40
C THR A 135 -28.37 -6.83 0.90
N ALA A 136 -29.57 -6.33 1.18
CA ALA A 136 -29.82 -5.53 2.39
C ALA A 136 -29.39 -6.27 3.68
N HIS A 137 -29.62 -7.58 3.74
CA HIS A 137 -29.20 -8.42 4.86
C HIS A 137 -27.67 -8.55 4.96
N GLU A 138 -26.98 -8.85 3.86
CA GLU A 138 -25.51 -8.94 3.83
C GLU A 138 -24.85 -7.58 4.11
N LYS A 139 -25.42 -6.49 3.61
CA LYS A 139 -24.96 -5.12 3.87
C LYS A 139 -24.94 -4.80 5.35
N SER A 140 -26.03 -5.11 6.07
CA SER A 140 -26.07 -4.95 7.53
C SER A 140 -24.97 -5.74 8.23
N GLN A 141 -24.60 -6.92 7.70
CA GLN A 141 -23.54 -7.75 8.28
C GLN A 141 -22.14 -7.20 7.97
N TRP A 142 -21.95 -6.54 6.83
CA TRP A 142 -20.72 -5.78 6.53
C TRP A 142 -20.59 -4.55 7.42
N ASP A 143 -21.67 -3.77 7.58
CA ASP A 143 -21.67 -2.57 8.40
C ASP A 143 -21.36 -2.89 9.87
N ASP A 144 -21.89 -4.03 10.35
CA ASP A 144 -21.62 -4.55 11.69
C ASP A 144 -20.13 -4.76 11.98
N LEU A 145 -19.29 -5.03 10.96
CA LEU A 145 -17.85 -5.25 11.13
C LEU A 145 -17.11 -4.03 11.73
N THR A 146 -17.70 -2.84 11.61
CA THR A 146 -17.18 -1.60 12.21
C THR A 146 -17.65 -1.36 13.65
N THR A 147 -18.56 -2.20 14.15
CA THR A 147 -19.26 -2.01 15.42
C THR A 147 -19.00 -3.18 16.37
N PRO A 148 -19.19 -3.00 17.69
CA PRO A 148 -19.11 -4.09 18.64
C PRO A 148 -20.40 -4.92 18.74
N ARG A 149 -21.30 -4.88 17.74
CA ARG A 149 -22.63 -5.52 17.82
C ARG A 149 -22.60 -7.03 17.57
N SER A 150 -21.73 -7.49 16.66
CA SER A 150 -21.66 -8.90 16.27
C SER A 150 -20.22 -9.31 15.95
N LEU A 151 -19.92 -9.68 14.70
CA LEU A 151 -18.55 -9.81 14.23
C LEU A 151 -17.97 -8.42 14.01
N GLY A 152 -16.73 -8.22 14.42
CA GLY A 152 -16.01 -6.97 14.19
C GLY A 152 -14.53 -7.19 13.88
N LEU A 153 -13.93 -6.13 13.31
CA LEU A 153 -12.55 -6.09 12.88
C LEU A 153 -11.68 -5.31 13.87
N ILE A 154 -10.86 -6.05 14.63
CA ILE A 154 -9.96 -5.47 15.64
C ILE A 154 -8.55 -5.38 15.06
N LEU A 155 -7.99 -4.17 15.07
CA LEU A 155 -6.61 -3.96 14.67
C LEU A 155 -5.65 -4.69 15.63
N LYS A 156 -4.88 -5.64 15.12
CA LYS A 156 -3.86 -6.36 15.89
C LYS A 156 -2.50 -5.68 15.76
N SER A 157 -2.11 -5.28 14.55
CA SER A 157 -0.92 -4.47 14.34
C SER A 157 -1.02 -3.64 13.08
N ILE A 158 -0.39 -2.46 13.09
CA ILE A 158 -0.21 -1.62 11.91
C ILE A 158 1.25 -1.19 11.80
N THR A 159 1.80 -1.30 10.59
CA THR A 159 3.12 -0.77 10.26
C THR A 159 2.97 0.23 9.12
N THR A 160 3.38 1.47 9.36
CA THR A 160 3.34 2.54 8.35
C THR A 160 4.76 2.98 8.00
N GLU A 161 5.09 2.89 6.72
CA GLU A 161 6.32 3.41 6.15
C GLU A 161 6.04 4.68 5.35
N TYR A 162 6.51 5.81 5.86
CA TYR A 162 6.46 7.08 5.13
C TYR A 162 7.65 7.17 4.17
N LYS A 163 7.38 7.40 2.89
CA LYS A 163 8.40 7.55 1.85
C LYS A 163 8.82 9.01 1.68
N PHE A 164 7.91 9.95 1.87
CA PHE A 164 8.18 11.39 1.85
C PHE A 164 7.08 12.20 2.55
N PRO A 165 7.35 13.47 2.93
CA PRO A 165 6.35 14.34 3.52
C PRO A 165 5.27 14.75 2.51
N LEU A 166 3.99 14.52 2.83
CA LEU A 166 2.86 15.10 2.09
C LEU A 166 2.57 16.49 2.65
N THR A 167 2.40 17.47 1.78
CA THR A 167 2.19 18.88 2.16
C THR A 167 1.06 19.48 1.36
N PHE A 168 0.22 20.28 2.00
CA PHE A 168 -0.75 21.12 1.32
C PHE A 168 -0.06 22.13 0.39
N PRO A 169 -0.61 22.42 -0.80
CA PRO A 169 -1.75 21.77 -1.43
C PRO A 169 -1.33 20.49 -2.18
N ASP A 170 -1.98 19.37 -1.91
CA ASP A 170 -1.86 18.12 -2.68
C ASP A 170 -3.21 17.40 -2.65
N HIS A 171 -3.39 16.41 -3.52
CA HIS A 171 -4.50 15.46 -3.46
C HIS A 171 -3.94 14.06 -3.27
N ILE A 172 -4.67 13.23 -2.52
CA ILE A 172 -4.26 11.85 -2.24
C ILE A 172 -5.27 10.85 -2.79
N THR A 173 -4.73 9.73 -3.25
CA THR A 173 -5.52 8.56 -3.59
C THR A 173 -5.09 7.40 -2.69
N LEU A 174 -6.08 6.75 -2.07
CA LEU A 174 -5.87 5.58 -1.21
C LEU A 174 -6.37 4.33 -1.94
N VAL A 175 -5.47 3.37 -2.08
CA VAL A 175 -5.78 2.03 -2.60
C VAL A 175 -5.36 0.98 -1.58
N TYR A 176 -6.03 -0.17 -1.56
CA TYR A 176 -5.66 -1.30 -0.72
C TYR A 176 -5.66 -2.61 -1.50
N LYS A 177 -5.02 -3.61 -0.92
CA LYS A 177 -5.07 -4.99 -1.38
C LYS A 177 -5.02 -5.98 -0.22
N LEU A 178 -5.44 -7.21 -0.49
CA LEU A 178 -5.25 -8.34 0.41
C LEU A 178 -3.85 -8.92 0.15
N LEU A 179 -3.11 -9.24 1.20
CA LEU A 179 -1.77 -9.83 1.07
C LEU A 179 -1.82 -11.35 0.91
N GLU A 180 -2.87 -11.99 1.41
CA GLU A 180 -3.06 -13.44 1.42
C GLU A 180 -4.51 -13.75 1.03
N GLU A 181 -4.74 -14.84 0.30
CA GLU A 181 -6.09 -15.29 -0.03
C GLU A 181 -6.80 -15.75 1.25
N PRO A 182 -7.95 -15.17 1.60
CA PRO A 182 -8.66 -15.57 2.81
C PRO A 182 -9.26 -16.97 2.66
N THR A 183 -9.26 -17.72 3.75
CA THR A 183 -9.90 -19.03 3.91
C THR A 183 -11.11 -18.94 4.85
N TYR A 184 -11.94 -19.97 4.90
CA TYR A 184 -13.07 -20.02 5.84
C TYR A 184 -12.62 -20.11 7.31
N GLU A 185 -11.35 -20.45 7.52
CA GLU A 185 -10.67 -20.67 8.78
C GLU A 185 -9.78 -19.47 9.13
N SER A 186 -9.73 -18.46 8.26
CA SER A 186 -8.93 -17.27 8.49
C SER A 186 -9.51 -16.47 9.64
N THR A 187 -8.71 -16.30 10.69
CA THR A 187 -9.06 -15.52 11.89
C THR A 187 -8.49 -14.10 11.87
N SER A 188 -7.75 -13.76 10.82
CA SER A 188 -7.21 -12.42 10.58
C SER A 188 -7.12 -12.14 9.08
N LEU A 189 -7.21 -10.86 8.73
CA LEU A 189 -6.97 -10.33 7.40
C LEU A 189 -5.68 -9.51 7.42
N LYS A 190 -4.77 -9.82 6.51
CA LYS A 190 -3.59 -8.99 6.26
C LYS A 190 -3.81 -8.18 5.00
N MET A 191 -3.72 -6.87 5.15
CA MET A 191 -3.94 -5.92 4.08
C MET A 191 -2.73 -5.02 3.92
N GLU A 192 -2.55 -4.55 2.70
CA GLU A 192 -1.61 -3.49 2.39
C GLU A 192 -2.39 -2.33 1.79
N ALA A 193 -2.12 -1.11 2.24
CA ALA A 193 -2.67 0.10 1.65
C ALA A 193 -1.56 1.05 1.24
N TRP A 194 -1.76 1.72 0.11
CA TRP A 194 -0.91 2.78 -0.37
C TRP A 194 -1.66 4.11 -0.33
N ILE A 195 -1.00 5.12 0.21
CA ILE A 195 -1.36 6.51 -0.04
C ILE A 195 -0.44 7.01 -1.15
N LEU A 196 -1.03 7.48 -2.24
CA LEU A 196 -0.32 8.08 -3.35
C LEU A 196 -0.62 9.58 -3.40
N SER A 197 0.41 10.36 -3.74
CA SER A 197 0.24 11.77 -4.08
C SER A 197 -0.15 11.89 -5.55
N GLU A 198 -1.21 12.64 -5.83
CA GLU A 198 -1.65 12.98 -7.19
C GLU A 198 -0.69 13.99 -7.84
N GLN A 199 -0.17 14.95 -7.06
CA GLN A 199 0.77 15.95 -7.58
C GLN A 199 2.10 15.32 -7.99
N TYR A 200 2.66 14.45 -7.15
CA TYR A 200 3.96 13.83 -7.39
C TYR A 200 3.86 12.48 -8.11
N ARG A 201 2.65 11.93 -8.26
CA ARG A 201 2.36 10.64 -8.91
C ARG A 201 3.27 9.52 -8.38
N ARG A 202 3.36 9.42 -7.06
CA ARG A 202 4.22 8.43 -6.40
C ARG A 202 3.68 8.06 -5.02
N VAL A 203 4.10 6.89 -4.53
CA VAL A 203 3.71 6.39 -3.21
C VAL A 203 4.30 7.24 -2.10
N ALA A 204 3.42 7.82 -1.27
CA ALA A 204 3.78 8.66 -0.13
C ALA A 204 3.90 7.88 1.16
N ALA A 205 2.99 6.94 1.38
CA ALA A 205 3.03 6.05 2.52
C ALA A 205 2.55 4.65 2.13
N ARG A 206 3.16 3.65 2.76
CA ARG A 206 2.74 2.25 2.69
C ARG A 206 2.31 1.82 4.08
N CYS A 207 1.12 1.24 4.20
CA CYS A 207 0.59 0.71 5.44
C CYS A 207 0.37 -0.79 5.30
N ILE A 208 0.86 -1.55 6.26
CA ILE A 208 0.56 -2.97 6.41
C ILE A 208 -0.30 -3.12 7.65
N ASP A 209 -1.51 -3.65 7.47
CA ASP A 209 -2.53 -3.81 8.50
C ASP A 209 -2.78 -5.31 8.72
N ASP A 210 -2.65 -5.75 9.97
CA ASP A 210 -3.06 -7.08 10.42
C ASP A 210 -4.26 -6.90 11.36
N THR A 211 -5.42 -7.35 10.90
CA THR A 211 -6.70 -7.17 11.56
C THR A 211 -7.28 -8.53 11.93
N VAL A 212 -7.60 -8.72 13.20
CA VAL A 212 -8.22 -9.95 13.73
C VAL A 212 -9.74 -9.84 13.63
N ILE A 213 -10.37 -10.96 13.31
CA ILE A 213 -11.82 -11.12 13.33
C ILE A 213 -12.22 -11.55 14.74
N TYR A 214 -13.12 -10.77 15.34
CA TYR A 214 -13.56 -10.97 16.71
C TYR A 214 -15.08 -11.01 16.78
N ASP A 215 -15.62 -11.98 17.50
CA ASP A 215 -17.05 -12.07 17.78
C ASP A 215 -17.31 -11.47 19.16
N TYR A 216 -17.99 -10.32 19.19
CA TYR A 216 -18.33 -9.61 20.41
C TYR A 216 -19.45 -10.30 21.20
N THR A 217 -20.26 -11.16 20.57
CA THR A 217 -21.33 -11.89 21.27
C THR A 217 -20.79 -13.02 22.13
N THR A 218 -19.72 -13.67 21.67
CA THR A 218 -19.05 -14.78 22.38
C THR A 218 -17.73 -14.37 23.03
N ALA A 219 -17.31 -13.11 22.84
CA ALA A 219 -16.07 -12.51 23.33
C ALA A 219 -14.81 -13.31 22.94
N LYS A 220 -14.75 -13.82 21.71
CA LYS A 220 -13.65 -14.69 21.23
C LYS A 220 -13.23 -14.34 19.80
N LYS A 221 -12.01 -14.73 19.44
CA LYS A 221 -11.57 -14.72 18.04
C LYS A 221 -12.48 -15.63 17.22
N SER A 222 -12.82 -15.18 16.02
CA SER A 222 -13.73 -15.88 15.13
C SER A 222 -13.24 -15.83 13.69
N VAL A 223 -14.08 -16.30 12.77
CA VAL A 223 -13.85 -16.29 11.32
C VAL A 223 -14.93 -15.44 10.65
N LEU A 224 -14.67 -15.00 9.41
CA LEU A 224 -15.69 -14.31 8.62
C LEU A 224 -16.82 -15.25 8.21
N LYS A 225 -17.97 -14.67 7.90
CA LYS A 225 -19.09 -15.41 7.31
C LYS A 225 -18.70 -15.93 5.91
N PRO A 226 -19.20 -17.11 5.47
CA PRO A 226 -18.80 -17.71 4.21
C PRO A 226 -18.91 -16.79 2.99
N PHE A 227 -20.02 -16.04 2.85
CA PHE A 227 -20.20 -15.12 1.73
C PHE A 227 -19.18 -13.97 1.71
N MET A 228 -18.70 -13.52 2.89
CA MET A 228 -17.66 -12.50 2.99
C MET A 228 -16.32 -13.06 2.50
N VAL A 229 -15.99 -14.29 2.92
CA VAL A 229 -14.79 -15.01 2.46
C VAL A 229 -14.82 -15.18 0.94
N ASP A 230 -15.95 -15.60 0.38
CA ASP A 230 -16.10 -15.77 -1.07
C ASP A 230 -15.93 -14.46 -1.83
N LYS A 231 -16.48 -13.36 -1.31
CA LYS A 231 -16.33 -12.02 -1.92
C LYS A 231 -14.88 -11.55 -1.85
N LEU A 232 -14.18 -11.75 -0.75
CA LEU A 232 -12.77 -11.40 -0.61
C LEU A 232 -11.87 -12.28 -1.48
N ARG A 233 -12.15 -13.59 -1.62
CA ARG A 233 -11.44 -14.48 -2.55
C ARG A 233 -11.56 -14.02 -4.00
N ARG A 234 -12.77 -13.64 -4.43
CA ARG A 234 -12.99 -13.06 -5.77
C ARG A 234 -12.15 -11.79 -5.95
N THR A 235 -12.14 -10.93 -4.93
CA THR A 235 -11.33 -9.71 -4.94
C THR A 235 -9.83 -10.01 -5.03
N PHE A 236 -9.34 -11.01 -4.29
CA PHE A 236 -7.96 -11.45 -4.36
C PHE A 236 -7.58 -12.01 -5.75
N LYS A 237 -8.50 -12.68 -6.44
CA LYS A 237 -8.28 -13.11 -7.84
C LYS A 237 -8.20 -11.93 -8.80
N LEU A 238 -9.09 -10.95 -8.67
CA LEU A 238 -9.02 -9.70 -9.44
C LEU A 238 -7.69 -8.96 -9.19
N GLN A 239 -7.18 -8.97 -7.97
CA GLN A 239 -5.87 -8.38 -7.63
C GLN A 239 -4.73 -9.07 -8.38
N GLN A 240 -4.76 -10.40 -8.49
CA GLN A 240 -3.77 -11.16 -9.26
C GLN A 240 -3.87 -10.89 -10.77
N GLU A 241 -5.08 -10.78 -11.31
CA GLU A 241 -5.32 -10.43 -12.71
C GLU A 241 -4.83 -9.01 -13.04
N SER A 242 -5.17 -8.04 -12.18
CA SER A 242 -4.67 -6.66 -12.24
C SER A 242 -3.15 -6.63 -12.23
N GLN A 243 -2.52 -7.38 -11.31
CA GLN A 243 -1.08 -7.47 -11.21
C GLN A 243 -0.42 -7.91 -12.52
N ARG A 244 -0.92 -9.00 -13.12
CA ARG A 244 -0.39 -9.54 -14.38
C ARG A 244 -0.52 -8.53 -15.51
N LYS A 245 -1.73 -8.02 -15.74
CA LYS A 245 -2.04 -7.06 -16.79
C LYS A 245 -1.15 -5.82 -16.72
N TYR A 246 -1.05 -5.20 -15.54
CA TYR A 246 -0.32 -3.94 -15.41
C TYR A 246 1.20 -4.13 -15.29
N THR A 247 1.67 -5.31 -14.88
CA THR A 247 3.10 -5.66 -15.00
C THR A 247 3.50 -5.74 -16.47
N GLU A 248 2.68 -6.37 -17.32
CA GLU A 248 2.90 -6.42 -18.77
C GLU A 248 2.84 -5.02 -19.40
N GLU A 249 1.91 -4.17 -18.99
CA GLU A 249 1.84 -2.77 -19.45
C GLU A 249 3.06 -1.94 -19.01
N ALA A 250 3.51 -2.08 -17.76
CA ALA A 250 4.70 -1.40 -17.26
C ALA A 250 5.96 -1.84 -18.04
N ASN A 251 6.14 -3.14 -18.25
CA ASN A 251 7.26 -3.67 -19.02
C ASN A 251 7.22 -3.20 -20.49
N ARG A 252 6.03 -3.15 -21.11
CA ARG A 252 5.87 -2.59 -22.46
C ARG A 252 6.27 -1.13 -22.52
N ALA A 253 5.88 -0.32 -21.54
CA ALA A 253 6.25 1.09 -21.50
C ALA A 253 7.77 1.28 -21.33
N ILE A 254 8.41 0.50 -20.47
CA ILE A 254 9.88 0.53 -20.28
C ILE A 254 10.58 0.15 -21.58
N LYS A 255 10.20 -0.97 -22.18
CA LYS A 255 10.80 -1.45 -23.42
C LYS A 255 10.64 -0.45 -24.57
N ALA A 256 9.47 0.18 -24.68
CA ALA A 256 9.23 1.21 -25.70
C ALA A 256 10.17 2.41 -25.55
N VAL A 257 10.49 2.83 -24.31
CA VAL A 257 11.47 3.90 -24.05
C VAL A 257 12.88 3.46 -24.42
N GLU A 258 13.27 2.22 -24.11
CA GLU A 258 14.57 1.66 -24.48
C GLU A 258 14.74 1.56 -26.00
N GLU A 259 13.72 1.07 -26.71
CA GLU A 259 13.71 0.98 -28.18
C GLU A 259 13.80 2.36 -28.83
N LEU A 260 13.06 3.36 -28.31
CA LEU A 260 13.18 4.75 -28.77
C LEU A 260 14.59 5.30 -28.57
N LYS A 261 15.21 5.04 -27.42
CA LYS A 261 16.60 5.47 -27.18
C LYS A 261 17.56 4.84 -28.17
N LEU A 262 17.45 3.54 -28.41
CA LEU A 262 18.34 2.83 -29.34
C LEU A 262 18.17 3.31 -30.79
N GLN A 263 16.95 3.63 -31.21
CA GLN A 263 16.67 4.08 -32.57
C GLN A 263 17.23 5.47 -32.88
N TYR A 264 17.34 6.34 -31.88
CA TYR A 264 17.73 7.74 -32.02
C TYR A 264 19.01 8.11 -31.24
N SER A 265 19.79 7.11 -30.82
CA SER A 265 21.11 7.28 -30.19
C SER A 265 22.25 7.46 -31.21
#